data_AF-A6TNZ8-F1
#
_entry.id   AF-A6TNZ8-F1
#
_cell.length_a   1.000
_cell.length_b   1.000
_cell.length_c   1.000
_cell.angle_alpha   90.00
_cell.angle_beta   90.00
_cell.angle_gamma   90.00
#
_symmetry.space_group_name_H-M   'P 1'
#
loop_
_entity.id
_entity.type
_entity.pdbx_description
1 polymer ?
#
loop_
_entity_poly.entity_id
_entity_poly.type
_entity_poly.pdbx_seq_one_letter_code
_entity_poly.pdbx_strand_id
1 'polypeptide(L)'
;MNQTKNKPKKVIRDLIEDLGIEGTDDYFQEELKILVKNVAALREKIKALKDLGLEATNSDEIMHLNFDISDQESLLKILLTKLEILHEDYRCFLAYTEQSGKIDLI
;
A
#
# COMPACT_ATOMS: atom_id res chain seq x y z
N MET A 1 -10.20 -24.80 -15.41
CA MET A 1 -9.70 -23.62 -14.68
C MET A 1 -10.35 -22.40 -15.30
N ASN A 2 -11.39 -21.86 -14.65
CA ASN A 2 -12.15 -20.74 -15.20
C ASN A 2 -11.36 -19.45 -14.98
N GLN A 3 -11.01 -18.80 -16.09
CA GLN A 3 -10.55 -17.41 -16.10
C GLN A 3 -11.71 -16.55 -15.56
N THR A 4 -11.67 -16.17 -14.29
CA THR A 4 -12.49 -15.07 -13.80
C THR A 4 -12.01 -13.82 -14.52
N LYS A 5 -12.77 -13.42 -15.54
CA LYS A 5 -12.70 -12.07 -16.12
C LYS A 5 -12.83 -11.09 -14.95
N ASN A 6 -11.69 -10.54 -14.51
CA ASN A 6 -11.65 -9.52 -13.47
C ASN A 6 -12.38 -8.32 -14.06
N LYS A 7 -13.68 -8.20 -13.76
CA LYS A 7 -14.43 -7.00 -14.12
C LYS A 7 -13.70 -5.83 -13.47
N PRO A 8 -13.45 -4.74 -14.19
CA PRO A 8 -12.84 -3.56 -13.61
C PRO A 8 -13.66 -3.16 -12.38
N LYS A 9 -13.01 -3.06 -11.22
CA LYS A 9 -13.68 -2.55 -10.02
C LYS A 9 -14.27 -1.20 -10.37
N LYS A 10 -15.52 -0.93 -9.97
CA LYS A 10 -16.22 0.34 -10.24
C LYS A 10 -15.31 1.55 -9.93
N VAL A 11 -14.59 1.49 -8.81
CA VAL A 11 -13.64 2.51 -8.35
C VAL A 11 -12.56 2.85 -9.38
N ILE A 12 -12.03 1.85 -10.10
CA ILE A 12 -10.99 2.07 -11.13
C ILE A 12 -11.56 2.76 -12.34
N ARG A 13 -12.76 2.37 -12.77
CA ARG A 13 -13.44 3.03 -13.88
C ARG A 13 -13.75 4.48 -13.52
N ASP A 14 -14.29 4.70 -12.33
CA ASP A 14 -14.62 6.05 -11.84
C ASP A 14 -13.33 6.92 -11.77
N LEU A 15 -12.20 6.38 -11.29
CA LEU A 15 -10.88 7.05 -11.32
C LEU A 15 -10.43 7.44 -12.74
N ILE A 16 -10.59 6.54 -13.71
CA ILE A 16 -10.23 6.82 -15.11
C ILE A 16 -11.18 7.85 -15.75
N GLU A 17 -12.47 7.81 -15.42
CA GLU A 17 -13.44 8.81 -15.87
C GLU A 17 -13.09 10.21 -15.34
N ASP A 18 -12.61 10.29 -14.10
CA ASP A 18 -12.24 11.55 -13.45
C ASP A 18 -10.87 12.10 -13.88
N LEU A 19 -9.86 11.23 -14.04
CA LEU A 19 -8.45 11.61 -14.22
C LEU A 19 -7.87 11.30 -15.61
N GLY A 20 -8.57 10.50 -16.42
CA GLY A 20 -7.99 9.88 -17.61
C GLY A 20 -7.01 8.76 -17.28
N ILE A 21 -6.53 8.05 -18.32
CA ILE A 21 -5.61 6.91 -18.16
C ILE A 21 -4.27 7.36 -17.56
N GLU A 22 -3.65 8.40 -18.14
CA GLU A 22 -2.37 8.93 -17.68
C GLU A 22 -2.47 9.47 -16.24
N GLY A 23 -3.50 10.27 -15.94
CA GLY A 23 -3.72 10.80 -14.60
C GLY A 23 -4.02 9.71 -13.56
N THR A 24 -4.67 8.62 -13.96
CA THR A 24 -4.87 7.46 -13.08
C THR A 24 -3.56 6.71 -12.82
N ASP A 25 -2.70 6.54 -13.81
CA ASP A 25 -1.38 5.94 -13.63
C ASP A 25 -0.51 6.79 -12.70
N ASP A 26 -0.43 8.10 -12.94
CA ASP A 26 0.29 9.05 -12.10
C ASP A 26 -0.19 9.01 -10.63
N TYR A 27 -1.51 8.92 -10.43
CA TYR A 27 -2.11 8.72 -9.10
C TYR A 27 -1.58 7.46 -8.42
N PHE A 28 -1.59 6.31 -9.11
CA PHE A 28 -1.09 5.06 -8.54
C PHE A 28 0.40 5.13 -8.22
N GLN A 29 1.22 5.77 -9.07
CA GLN A 29 2.65 5.94 -8.84
C GLN A 29 2.94 6.80 -7.59
N GLU A 30 2.23 7.92 -7.43
CA GLU A 30 2.44 8.80 -6.28
C GLU A 30 1.94 8.15 -4.98
N GLU A 31 0.78 7.49 -4.99
CA GLU A 31 0.28 6.73 -3.83
C GLU A 31 1.25 5.61 -3.44
N LEU A 32 1.79 4.87 -4.41
CA LEU A 32 2.77 3.81 -4.17
C LEU A 32 4.03 4.37 -3.50
N LYS A 33 4.56 5.47 -4.04
CA LYS A 33 5.74 6.16 -3.51
C LYS A 33 5.53 6.65 -2.07
N ILE A 34 4.37 7.24 -1.77
CA ILE A 34 4.00 7.69 -0.42
C ILE A 34 3.93 6.49 0.53
N LEU A 35 3.22 5.42 0.15
CA LEU A 35 3.07 4.23 0.99
C LEU A 35 4.41 3.55 1.26
N VAL A 36 5.25 3.36 0.24
CA VAL A 36 6.58 2.75 0.39
C VAL A 36 7.46 3.58 1.34
N LYS A 37 7.45 4.91 1.19
CA LYS A 37 8.19 5.81 2.09
C LYS A 37 7.72 5.67 3.54
N ASN A 38 6.41 5.62 3.76
CA ASN A 38 5.83 5.47 5.10
C ASN A 38 6.16 4.10 5.70
N VAL A 39 6.10 3.03 4.91
CA VAL A 39 6.51 1.68 5.35
C VAL A 39 7.99 1.65 5.75
N ALA A 40 8.86 2.26 4.95
CA ALA A 40 10.30 2.32 5.26
C ALA A 40 10.56 3.08 6.57
N ALA A 41 10.02 4.29 6.70
CA ALA A 41 10.18 5.11 7.90
C ALA A 41 9.67 4.40 9.17
N LEU A 42 8.54 3.70 9.07
CA LEU A 42 7.97 2.99 10.20
C LEU A 42 8.79 1.76 10.61
N ARG A 43 9.36 1.03 9.63
CA ARG A 43 10.30 -0.06 9.90
C ARG A 43 11.56 0.43 10.59
N GLU A 44 12.12 1.55 10.15
CA GLU A 44 13.27 2.19 10.79
C GLU A 44 12.95 2.59 12.24
N LYS A 45 11.77 3.18 12.47
CA LYS A 45 11.32 3.55 13.82
C LYS A 45 11.15 2.32 14.72
N ILE A 46 10.51 1.25 14.24
CA ILE A 46 10.38 -0.01 14.99
C ILE A 46 11.75 -0.57 15.34
N LYS A 47 12.70 -0.55 14.39
CA LYS A 47 14.07 -1.00 14.65
C LYS A 47 14.73 -0.16 15.74
N ALA A 48 14.66 1.17 15.64
CA ALA A 48 15.23 2.06 16.65
C ALA A 48 14.64 1.82 18.06
N LEU A 49 13.33 1.61 18.17
CA LEU A 49 12.69 1.27 19.44
C LEU A 49 13.15 -0.09 19.99
N LYS A 50 13.33 -1.09 19.12
CA LYS A 50 13.87 -2.40 19.52
C LYS A 50 15.32 -2.29 19.99
N ASP A 51 16.13 -1.49 19.30
CA ASP A 51 17.53 -1.24 19.67
C ASP A 51 17.59 -0.55 21.06
N LEU A 52 16.74 0.45 21.32
CA LEU A 52 16.62 1.08 22.65
C LEU A 52 16.19 0.07 23.73
N GLY A 53 15.28 -0.84 23.41
CA GLY A 53 14.83 -1.89 24.33
C GLY A 53 15.92 -2.88 24.74
N LEU A 54 16.98 -3.03 23.95
CA LEU A 54 18.14 -3.85 24.31
C LEU A 54 19.06 -3.17 25.34
N GLU A 55 19.03 -1.84 25.40
CA GLU A 55 19.85 -1.03 26.31
C GLU A 55 19.10 -0.70 27.62
N ALA A 56 17.77 -0.79 27.61
CA ALA A 56 16.93 -0.52 28.77
C ALA A 56 17.16 -1.56 29.89
N THR A 57 17.37 -1.08 31.11
CA THR A 57 17.58 -1.92 32.31
C THR A 57 16.41 -1.84 33.29
N ASN A 58 15.53 -0.85 33.10
CA ASN A 58 14.37 -0.62 33.93
C ASN A 58 13.14 -1.34 33.36
N SER A 59 12.43 -2.11 34.19
CA SER A 59 11.25 -2.87 33.77
C SER A 59 10.09 -2.00 33.28
N ASP A 60 9.92 -0.80 33.85
CA ASP A 60 8.88 0.16 33.46
C ASP A 60 9.18 0.76 32.07
N GLU A 61 10.44 1.13 31.84
CA GLU A 61 10.94 1.59 30.54
C GLU A 61 10.78 0.51 29.46
N ILE A 62 11.14 -0.73 29.78
CA ILE A 62 10.95 -1.88 28.88
C ILE A 62 9.46 -2.08 28.55
N MET A 63 8.58 -1.95 29.56
CA MET A 63 7.14 -2.06 29.35
C MET A 63 6.62 -0.97 28.41
N HIS A 64 7.01 0.29 28.61
CA HIS A 64 6.65 1.39 27.73
C HIS A 64 7.15 1.19 26.29
N LEU A 65 8.41 0.80 26.12
CA LEU A 65 8.98 0.51 24.80
C LEU A 65 8.22 -0.61 24.07
N ASN A 66 7.81 -1.66 24.79
CA ASN A 66 7.01 -2.73 24.21
C ASN A 66 5.64 -2.25 23.72
N PHE A 67 4.98 -1.34 24.43
CA PHE A 67 3.74 -0.73 23.95
C PHE A 67 3.98 0.11 22.70
N ASP A 68 5.01 0.97 22.70
CA ASP A 68 5.34 1.81 21.55
C ASP A 68 5.65 0.95 20.31
N ILE A 69 6.42 -0.14 20.48
CA ILE A 69 6.71 -1.11 19.41
C ILE A 69 5.40 -1.72 18.89
N SER A 70 4.51 -2.18 19.78
CA SER A 70 3.24 -2.80 19.41
C SER A 70 2.35 -1.86 18.59
N ASP A 71 2.30 -0.58 18.99
CA ASP A 71 1.56 0.45 18.28
C ASP A 71 2.15 0.70 16.89
N GLN A 72 3.48 0.83 16.78
CA GLN A 72 4.12 1.00 15.49
C GLN A 72 3.95 -0.23 14.58
N GLU A 73 4.01 -1.45 15.12
CA GLU A 73 3.77 -2.69 14.36
C GLU A 73 2.32 -2.77 13.86
N SER A 74 1.35 -2.27 14.63
CA SER A 74 -0.05 -2.19 14.23
C SER A 74 -0.25 -1.21 13.08
N LEU A 75 0.39 -0.03 13.13
CA LEU A 75 0.41 0.93 12.02
C LEU A 75 1.07 0.33 10.78
N LEU A 76 2.14 -0.46 10.95
CA LEU A 76 2.83 -1.10 9.83
C LEU A 76 1.94 -2.11 9.13
N LYS A 77 1.18 -2.92 9.88
CA LYS A 77 0.19 -3.84 9.31
C LYS A 77 -0.84 -3.10 8.47
N ILE A 78 -1.36 -1.97 8.96
CA ILE A 78 -2.33 -1.14 8.21
C ILE A 78 -1.72 -0.64 6.89
N LEU A 79 -0.47 -0.14 6.91
CA LEU A 79 0.20 0.32 5.69
C LEU A 79 0.45 -0.82 4.70
N LEU A 80 0.82 -2.01 5.17
CA LEU A 80 1.00 -3.18 4.31
C LEU A 80 -0.31 -3.62 3.66
N THR A 81 -1.41 -3.63 4.40
CA THR A 81 -2.74 -3.90 3.83
C THR A 81 -3.13 -2.86 2.79
N LYS A 82 -2.85 -1.56 3.03
CA LYS A 82 -3.08 -0.51 2.03
C LYS A 82 -2.26 -0.75 0.76
N LEU A 83 -1.00 -1.17 0.90
CA LEU A 83 -0.14 -1.49 -0.24
C LEU A 83 -0.68 -2.68 -1.05
N GLU A 84 -1.18 -3.72 -0.39
CA GLU A 84 -1.83 -4.87 -1.06
C GLU A 84 -3.08 -4.46 -1.84
N ILE A 85 -3.92 -3.60 -1.24
CA ILE A 85 -5.10 -3.06 -1.92
C ILE A 85 -4.70 -2.23 -3.14
N LEU A 86 -3.73 -1.31 -2.97
CA LEU A 86 -3.24 -0.46 -4.06
C LEU A 86 -2.67 -1.31 -5.22
N HIS A 87 -1.93 -2.36 -4.89
CA HIS A 87 -1.37 -3.28 -5.90
C HIS A 87 -2.47 -4.02 -6.67
N GLU A 88 -3.51 -4.52 -5.99
CA GLU A 88 -4.63 -5.17 -6.68
C GLU A 88 -5.46 -4.20 -7.53
N ASP A 89 -5.64 -2.97 -7.04
CA ASP A 89 -6.30 -1.89 -7.77
C ASP A 89 -5.50 -1.50 -9.03
N TYR A 90 -4.19 -1.37 -8.92
CA TYR A 90 -3.32 -1.11 -10.07
C TYR A 90 -3.34 -2.26 -11.09
N ARG A 91 -3.39 -3.52 -10.64
CA ARG A 91 -3.57 -4.67 -11.55
C ARG A 91 -4.90 -4.63 -12.29
N CYS A 92 -5.98 -4.18 -11.62
CA CYS A 92 -7.27 -3.96 -12.26
C CYS A 92 -7.21 -2.83 -13.31
N PHE A 93 -6.50 -1.75 -13.00
CA PHE A 93 -6.24 -0.65 -13.93
C PHE A 93 -5.50 -1.14 -15.19
N LEU A 94 -4.39 -1.87 -15.04
CA LEU A 94 -3.66 -2.44 -16.17
C LEU A 94 -4.53 -3.38 -17.01
N ALA A 95 -5.33 -4.24 -16.36
CA ALA A 95 -6.22 -5.14 -17.07
C ALA A 95 -7.32 -4.40 -17.85
N TYR A 96 -7.76 -3.23 -17.36
CA TYR A 96 -8.74 -2.38 -18.04
C TYR A 96 -8.12 -1.69 -19.26
N THR A 97 -6.95 -1.08 -19.11
CA THR A 97 -6.27 -0.37 -20.21
C THR A 97 -5.85 -1.32 -21.33
N GLU A 98 -5.39 -2.54 -21.00
CA GLU A 98 -5.13 -3.60 -21.99
C GLU A 98 -6.36 -4.09 -22.74
N GLN A 99 -7.55 -4.06 -22.11
CA GLN A 99 -8.81 -4.43 -22.76
C GLN A 99 -9.35 -3.32 -23.63
N SER A 100 -9.29 -2.07 -23.18
CA SER A 100 -9.74 -0.90 -23.93
C SER A 100 -8.88 -0.65 -25.16
N GLY A 101 -7.55 -0.85 -25.08
CA GLY A 101 -6.65 -0.75 -26.23
C GLY A 101 -6.85 -1.83 -27.32
N LYS A 102 -7.64 -2.88 -27.05
CA LYS A 102 -8.01 -3.90 -28.04
C LYS A 102 -9.28 -3.56 -28.84
N ILE A 103 -10.06 -2.58 -28.39
CA ILE A 103 -11.33 -2.19 -29.04
C ILE A 103 -11.08 -1.25 -30.22
N ASP A 104 -9.97 -0.51 -30.24
CA ASP A 104 -9.62 0.46 -31.30
C ASP A 104 -8.93 -0.16 -32.55
N LEU A 105 -8.97 -1.49 -32.72
CA LEU A 105 -8.30 -2.22 -33.82
C LEU A 105 -9.26 -2.94 -34.78
N ILE A 106 -10.53 -2.52 -34.87
CA ILE A 106 -11.52 -3.10 -35.81
C ILE A 106 -12.04 -2.05 -36.79
#